data_AF-A0A817QS35-F1
#
_entry.id   AF-A0A817QS35-F1
#
_cell.length_a   1.000
_cell.length_b   1.000
_cell.length_c   1.000
_cell.angle_alpha   90.00
_cell.angle_beta   90.00
_cell.angle_gamma   90.00
#
_symmetry.space_group_name_H-M   'P 1'
#
loop_
_entity.id
_entity.type
_entity.pdbx_description
1 polymer ?
#
loop_
_entity_poly.entity_id
_entity_poly.type
_entity_poly.pdbx_seq_one_letter_code
_entity_poly.pdbx_strand_id
1 'polypeptide(L)'
;YILCMKTYMKYLDESSAEYKHTRSIHDELDRMAGRCEQELVVSASQLTELKERLDNKFECIKDHRKLLWHGLIKKVSPRRHNDVAQRYMILFSDCILVCNEESGRKLDIKRELSLRAITIDVLQNRRPLTIPNIDQQNNGIIYYPFRVNAVEKSYEFLAEKESDRELWVKKIRQASEEYNRRNSIIESMKIVLQKIL
;
A
#
# COMPACT_ATOMS: atom_id res chain seq x y z
N TYR A 1 13.09 -12.73 -15.13
CA TYR A 1 14.43 -13.28 -14.80
C TYR A 1 14.46 -14.07 -13.50
N ILE A 2 14.14 -13.48 -12.33
CA ILE A 2 14.14 -14.19 -11.02
C ILE A 2 13.32 -15.49 -11.04
N LEU A 3 12.07 -15.44 -11.51
CA LEU A 3 11.19 -16.63 -11.58
C LEU A 3 11.74 -17.73 -12.51
N CYS A 4 12.35 -17.34 -13.63
CA CYS A 4 12.98 -18.26 -14.58
C CYS A 4 14.21 -18.93 -13.94
N MET A 5 15.06 -18.17 -13.26
CA MET A 5 16.22 -18.71 -12.54
C MET A 5 15.81 -19.64 -11.40
N LYS A 6 14.79 -19.26 -10.62
CA LYS A 6 14.23 -20.11 -9.57
C LYS A 6 13.68 -21.44 -10.12
N THR A 7 13.13 -21.40 -11.33
CA THR A 7 12.64 -22.60 -12.03
C THR A 7 13.81 -23.46 -12.54
N TYR A 8 14.84 -22.83 -13.09
CA TYR A 8 16.05 -23.50 -13.56
C TYR A 8 16.81 -24.22 -12.43
N MET A 9 16.96 -23.58 -11.26
CA MET A 9 17.62 -24.18 -10.09
C MET A 9 16.93 -25.45 -9.58
N LYS A 10 15.64 -25.66 -9.86
CA LYS A 10 14.93 -26.91 -9.47
C LYS A 10 15.45 -28.15 -10.21
N TYR A 11 16.13 -27.96 -11.34
CA TYR A 11 16.66 -29.02 -12.17
C TYR A 11 18.18 -29.19 -12.05
N LEU A 12 18.82 -28.37 -11.20
CA LEU A 12 20.26 -28.43 -10.95
C LEU A 12 20.54 -29.22 -9.68
N ASP A 13 21.65 -29.97 -9.67
CA ASP A 13 22.16 -30.59 -8.46
C ASP A 13 22.72 -29.52 -7.51
N GLU A 14 22.28 -29.54 -6.24
CA GLU A 14 22.66 -28.57 -5.21
C GLU A 14 24.17 -28.58 -4.90
N SER A 15 24.84 -29.71 -5.15
CA SER A 15 26.29 -29.84 -4.95
C SER A 15 27.12 -29.16 -6.06
N SER A 16 26.50 -28.92 -7.22
CA SER A 16 27.18 -28.44 -8.42
C SER A 16 27.66 -26.99 -8.31
N ALA A 17 28.75 -26.68 -9.01
CA ALA A 17 29.24 -25.30 -9.12
C ALA A 17 28.22 -24.38 -9.81
N GLU A 18 27.45 -24.92 -10.75
CA GLU A 18 26.43 -24.19 -11.51
C GLU A 18 25.23 -23.81 -10.63
N TYR A 19 24.81 -24.68 -9.72
CA TYR A 19 23.77 -24.34 -8.72
C TYR A 19 24.23 -23.19 -7.82
N LYS A 20 25.46 -23.26 -7.29
CA LYS A 20 26.01 -22.20 -6.43
C LYS A 20 26.11 -20.86 -7.16
N HIS A 21 26.56 -20.88 -8.42
CA HIS A 21 26.68 -19.68 -9.24
C HIS A 21 25.30 -19.08 -9.56
N THR A 22 24.35 -19.91 -9.99
CA THR A 22 22.98 -19.51 -10.30
C THR A 22 22.27 -18.94 -9.07
N ARG A 23 22.47 -19.54 -7.89
CA ARG A 23 21.94 -19.05 -6.62
C ARG A 23 22.49 -17.67 -6.26
N SER A 24 23.80 -17.46 -6.44
CA SER A 24 24.41 -16.14 -6.20
C SER A 24 23.80 -15.06 -7.09
N ILE A 25 23.63 -15.35 -8.39
CA ILE A 25 23.01 -14.40 -9.33
C ILE A 25 21.54 -14.17 -8.99
N HIS A 26 20.80 -15.23 -8.64
CA HIS A 26 19.42 -15.11 -8.18
C HIS A 26 19.31 -14.18 -6.98
N ASP A 27 20.13 -14.38 -5.94
CA ASP A 27 20.11 -13.57 -4.73
C ASP A 27 20.51 -12.11 -5.00
N GLU A 28 21.43 -11.87 -5.94
CA GLU A 28 21.81 -10.53 -6.34
C GLU A 28 20.70 -9.83 -7.15
N LEU A 29 20.06 -10.54 -8.07
CA LEU A 29 18.89 -10.05 -8.81
C LEU A 29 17.70 -9.79 -7.89
N ASP A 30 17.50 -10.62 -6.86
CA ASP A 30 16.43 -10.43 -5.86
C ASP A 30 16.73 -9.21 -4.98
N ARG A 31 17.98 -9.01 -4.55
CA ARG A 31 18.42 -7.78 -3.88
C ARG A 31 18.29 -6.55 -4.77
N MET A 32 18.60 -6.66 -6.05
CA MET A 32 18.44 -5.57 -7.02
C MET A 32 16.96 -5.27 -7.26
N ALA A 33 16.11 -6.28 -7.40
CA ALA A 33 14.67 -6.10 -7.52
C ALA A 33 14.07 -5.46 -6.27
N GLY A 34 14.52 -5.87 -5.07
CA GLY A 34 14.17 -5.23 -3.82
C GLY A 34 14.63 -3.77 -3.75
N ARG A 35 15.84 -3.46 -4.24
CA ARG A 35 16.35 -2.09 -4.35
C ARG A 35 15.59 -1.28 -5.39
N CYS A 36 15.25 -1.85 -6.55
CA CYS A 36 14.39 -1.20 -7.56
C CYS A 36 12.97 -0.99 -7.02
N GLU A 37 12.40 -1.91 -6.25
CA GLU A 37 11.10 -1.72 -5.58
C GLU A 37 11.17 -0.61 -4.50
N GLN A 38 12.33 -0.47 -3.85
CA GLN A 38 12.61 0.63 -2.92
C GLN A 38 12.88 1.95 -3.66
N GLU A 39 13.50 1.91 -4.85
CA GLU A 39 13.80 3.03 -5.75
C GLU A 39 12.64 3.42 -6.67
N LEU A 40 11.58 2.61 -6.76
CA LEU A 40 10.22 3.04 -7.07
C LEU A 40 9.67 3.93 -5.94
N VAL A 41 10.54 4.75 -5.33
CA VAL A 41 10.20 5.97 -4.62
C VAL A 41 9.37 6.77 -5.59
N VAL A 42 8.14 7.06 -5.18
CA VAL A 42 7.23 7.93 -5.91
C VAL A 42 8.01 9.20 -6.29
N SER A 43 8.08 9.49 -7.59
CA SER A 43 8.99 10.52 -8.11
C SER A 43 8.61 11.89 -7.52
N ALA A 44 9.58 12.80 -7.42
CA ALA A 44 9.30 14.19 -7.01
C ALA A 44 8.21 14.86 -7.88
N SER A 45 8.10 14.45 -9.14
CA SER A 45 7.02 14.88 -10.04
C SER A 45 5.65 14.39 -9.61
N GLN A 46 5.50 13.14 -9.17
CA GLN A 46 4.23 12.61 -8.65
C GLN A 46 3.80 13.32 -7.36
N LEU A 47 4.75 13.64 -6.47
CA LEU A 47 4.45 14.42 -5.26
C LEU A 47 3.97 15.84 -5.60
N THR A 48 4.59 16.47 -6.60
CA THR A 48 4.22 17.81 -7.07
C THR A 48 2.82 17.79 -7.71
N GLU A 49 2.52 16.80 -8.55
CA GLU A 49 1.20 16.60 -9.14
C GLU A 49 0.13 16.42 -8.04
N LEU A 50 0.39 15.59 -7.03
CA LEU A 50 -0.57 15.40 -5.93
C LEU A 50 -0.75 16.68 -5.11
N LYS A 51 0.31 17.48 -4.89
CA LYS A 51 0.20 18.78 -4.22
C LYS A 51 -0.73 19.73 -4.98
N GLU A 52 -0.61 19.78 -6.30
CA GLU A 52 -1.49 20.59 -7.16
C GLU A 52 -2.93 20.06 -7.12
N ARG A 53 -3.13 18.75 -7.24
CA ARG A 53 -4.46 18.12 -7.19
C ARG A 53 -5.14 18.31 -5.84
N LEU A 54 -4.39 18.34 -4.74
CA LEU A 54 -4.90 18.60 -3.39
C LEU A 54 -5.11 20.10 -3.10
N ASP A 55 -4.81 20.99 -4.06
CA ASP A 55 -5.04 22.44 -3.96
C ASP A 55 -4.40 23.06 -2.70
N ASN A 56 -3.20 22.58 -2.33
CA ASN A 56 -2.48 22.93 -1.11
C ASN A 56 -3.27 22.74 0.21
N LYS A 57 -4.39 22.02 0.21
CA LYS A 57 -5.18 21.72 1.43
C LYS A 57 -4.47 20.75 2.39
N PHE A 58 -3.37 20.16 1.96
CA PHE A 58 -2.57 19.21 2.75
C PHE A 58 -1.08 19.43 2.51
N GLU A 59 -0.33 19.44 3.61
CA GLU A 59 1.13 19.60 3.62
C GLU A 59 1.81 18.34 3.09
N CYS A 60 1.91 18.19 1.77
CA CYS A 60 2.50 17.00 1.14
C CYS A 60 4.02 16.90 1.41
N ILE A 61 4.70 18.03 1.57
CA ILE A 61 6.14 18.14 1.73
C ILE A 61 6.44 18.51 3.19
N LYS A 62 7.00 17.58 3.95
CA LYS A 62 7.37 17.72 5.37
C LYS A 62 8.59 16.82 5.65
N ASP A 63 9.46 17.22 6.57
CA ASP A 63 10.78 16.59 6.83
C ASP A 63 10.75 15.06 7.05
N HIS A 64 9.62 14.51 7.48
CA HIS A 64 9.47 13.07 7.75
C HIS A 64 8.30 12.41 7.01
N ARG A 65 7.76 13.09 5.99
CA ARG A 65 6.67 12.60 5.15
C ARG A 65 7.20 12.20 3.78
N LYS A 66 7.06 10.92 3.47
CA LYS A 66 7.38 10.34 2.16
C LYS A 66 6.12 9.78 1.55
N LEU A 67 5.91 10.04 0.26
CA LEU A 67 4.85 9.42 -0.51
C LEU A 67 5.28 8.00 -0.88
N LEU A 68 4.50 7.01 -0.44
CA LEU A 68 4.84 5.59 -0.58
C LEU A 68 4.05 4.91 -1.69
N TRP A 69 2.78 5.29 -1.85
CA TRP A 69 1.91 4.76 -2.89
C TRP A 69 0.67 5.64 -3.08
N HIS A 70 0.04 5.62 -4.25
CA HIS A 70 -1.25 6.26 -4.47
C HIS A 70 -1.98 5.66 -5.65
N GLY A 71 -3.31 5.80 -5.70
CA GLY A 71 -4.09 5.31 -6.82
C GLY A 71 -5.59 5.29 -6.58
N LEU A 72 -6.33 4.91 -7.62
CA LEU A 72 -7.76 4.69 -7.55
C LEU A 72 -8.08 3.41 -6.78
N ILE A 73 -9.13 3.46 -5.97
CA ILE A 73 -9.63 2.32 -5.23
C ILE A 73 -11.13 2.44 -5.02
N LYS A 74 -11.84 1.32 -4.96
CA LYS A 74 -13.26 1.30 -4.62
C LYS A 74 -13.41 1.15 -3.11
N LYS A 75 -14.38 1.85 -2.53
CA LYS A 75 -14.67 1.81 -1.09
C LYS A 75 -16.11 1.42 -0.87
N VAL A 76 -16.33 0.44 0.01
CA VAL A 76 -17.68 0.02 0.42
C VAL A 76 -18.26 1.02 1.42
N SER A 77 -19.52 1.39 1.23
CA SER A 77 -20.25 2.18 2.22
C SER A 77 -20.50 1.36 3.48
N PRO A 78 -20.13 1.86 4.67
CA PRO A 78 -20.41 1.16 5.94
C PRO A 78 -21.90 0.93 6.20
N ARG A 79 -22.78 1.73 5.59
CA ARG A 79 -24.24 1.69 5.80
C ARG A 79 -24.98 0.86 4.74
N ARG A 80 -24.38 0.67 3.57
CA ARG A 80 -24.99 -0.02 2.43
C ARG A 80 -23.91 -0.87 1.74
N HIS A 81 -23.88 -2.16 2.03
CA HIS A 81 -22.83 -3.06 1.56
C HIS A 81 -22.71 -3.17 0.03
N ASN A 82 -23.77 -2.79 -0.71
CA ASN A 82 -23.78 -2.76 -2.19
C ASN A 82 -23.49 -1.36 -2.77
N ASP A 83 -23.33 -0.34 -1.93
CA ASP A 83 -22.99 1.01 -2.37
C ASP A 83 -21.46 1.16 -2.38
N VAL A 84 -20.91 1.14 -3.59
CA VAL A 84 -19.48 1.21 -3.83
C VAL A 84 -19.16 2.50 -4.53
N ALA A 85 -18.26 3.28 -3.92
CA ALA A 85 -17.85 4.55 -4.45
C ALA A 85 -16.37 4.53 -4.81
N GLN A 86 -16.03 5.08 -5.99
CA GLN A 86 -14.65 5.29 -6.39
C GLN A 86 -14.01 6.36 -5.51
N ARG A 87 -12.81 6.07 -5.02
CA ARG A 87 -11.99 6.97 -4.20
C ARG A 87 -10.58 6.99 -4.75
N TYR A 88 -9.86 8.05 -4.40
CA TYR A 88 -8.42 8.14 -4.62
C TYR A 88 -7.74 7.99 -3.26
N MET A 89 -6.87 6.99 -3.12
CA MET A 89 -6.14 6.74 -1.87
C MET A 89 -4.69 7.15 -2.04
N ILE A 90 -4.15 7.85 -1.04
CA ILE A 90 -2.76 8.29 -1.00
C ILE A 90 -2.15 7.77 0.30
N LEU A 91 -1.08 6.98 0.19
CA LEU A 91 -0.32 6.44 1.30
C LEU A 91 0.97 7.24 1.48
N PHE A 92 1.04 7.99 2.57
CA PHE A 92 2.26 8.60 3.07
C PHE A 92 2.90 7.73 4.15
N SER A 93 4.14 8.04 4.52
CA SER A 93 4.90 7.34 5.56
C SER A 93 4.39 7.59 6.99
N ASP A 94 3.41 8.45 7.17
CA ASP A 94 2.83 8.81 8.47
C ASP A 94 1.29 8.72 8.48
N CYS A 95 0.62 8.79 7.33
CA CYS A 95 -0.83 8.74 7.23
C CYS A 95 -1.33 8.18 5.89
N ILE A 96 -2.62 7.85 5.85
CA ILE A 96 -3.38 7.52 4.62
C ILE A 96 -4.43 8.59 4.39
N LEU A 97 -4.46 9.17 3.20
CA LEU A 97 -5.55 10.04 2.75
C LEU A 97 -6.56 9.25 1.93
N VAL A 98 -7.84 9.45 2.24
CA VAL A 98 -8.97 8.95 1.46
C VAL A 98 -9.67 10.13 0.84
N CYS A 99 -9.53 10.27 -0.48
CA CYS A 99 -10.01 11.41 -1.24
C CYS A 99 -11.18 11.04 -2.16
N ASN A 100 -12.05 12.02 -2.41
CA ASN A 100 -12.93 12.00 -3.57
C ASN A 100 -12.20 12.66 -4.74
N GLU A 101 -12.42 12.16 -5.94
CA GLU A 101 -12.00 12.84 -7.15
C GLU A 101 -13.15 13.72 -7.64
N GLU A 102 -12.92 15.03 -7.68
CA GLU A 102 -13.85 16.03 -8.19
C GLU A 102 -13.60 16.28 -9.69
N SER A 103 -14.52 17.00 -10.34
CA SER A 103 -14.36 17.43 -11.73
C SER A 103 -13.05 18.21 -11.90
N GLY A 104 -12.26 17.86 -12.91
CA GLY A 104 -10.98 18.52 -13.20
C GLY A 104 -9.76 17.95 -12.46
N ARG A 105 -9.79 16.65 -12.06
CA ARG A 105 -8.68 15.93 -11.38
C ARG A 105 -8.32 16.45 -9.98
N LYS A 106 -9.07 17.41 -9.44
CA LYS A 106 -8.92 17.87 -8.05
C LYS A 106 -9.30 16.77 -7.08
N LEU A 107 -8.57 16.71 -5.97
CA LEU A 107 -8.77 15.73 -4.90
C LEU A 107 -9.27 16.43 -3.64
N ASP A 108 -10.46 16.04 -3.19
CA ASP A 108 -11.02 16.51 -1.93
C ASP A 108 -10.82 15.46 -0.82
N ILE A 109 -10.14 15.87 0.24
CA ILE A 109 -9.75 14.97 1.34
C ILE A 109 -10.96 14.72 2.22
N LYS A 110 -11.49 13.49 2.19
CA LYS A 110 -12.61 13.11 3.06
C LYS A 110 -12.15 12.62 4.42
N ARG A 111 -10.99 11.97 4.51
CA ARG A 111 -10.35 11.58 5.77
C ARG A 111 -8.84 11.46 5.63
N GLU A 112 -8.18 11.73 6.74
CA GLU A 112 -6.81 11.36 7.04
C GLU A 112 -6.85 10.28 8.13
N LEU A 113 -6.08 9.20 7.94
CA LEU A 113 -5.95 8.11 8.90
C LEU A 113 -4.49 8.02 9.32
N SER A 114 -4.21 8.09 10.62
CA SER A 114 -2.85 7.88 11.11
C SER A 114 -2.41 6.43 10.88
N LEU A 115 -1.12 6.23 10.59
CA LEU A 115 -0.54 4.88 10.62
C LEU A 115 -0.34 4.33 12.03
N ARG A 116 -0.62 5.13 13.07
CA ARG A 116 -0.55 4.70 14.47
C ARG A 116 -1.49 3.53 14.71
N ALA A 117 -0.92 2.39 15.07
CA ALA A 117 -1.65 1.15 15.40
C ALA A 117 -2.64 0.70 14.30
N ILE A 118 -2.35 1.03 13.03
CA ILE A 118 -3.20 0.61 11.92
C ILE A 118 -3.07 -0.90 11.70
N THR A 119 -4.19 -1.58 11.54
CA THR A 119 -4.24 -3.02 11.23
C THR A 119 -4.95 -3.27 9.90
N ILE A 120 -4.59 -4.37 9.23
CA ILE A 120 -5.19 -4.75 7.94
C ILE A 120 -5.71 -6.17 7.99
N ASP A 121 -7.02 -6.30 7.79
CA ASP A 121 -7.68 -7.59 7.67
C ASP A 121 -7.84 -7.94 6.19
N VAL A 122 -7.15 -9.01 5.78
CA VAL A 122 -7.40 -9.68 4.51
C VAL A 122 -8.24 -10.90 4.84
N LEU A 123 -9.55 -10.80 4.62
CA LEU A 123 -10.46 -11.91 4.92
C LEU A 123 -10.31 -12.98 3.82
N GLN A 124 -9.30 -13.84 3.97
CA GLN A 124 -9.00 -14.94 3.03
C GLN A 124 -10.20 -15.88 2.77
N ASN A 125 -11.17 -15.92 3.70
CA ASN A 125 -12.32 -16.82 3.63
C ASN A 125 -13.65 -16.14 3.23
N ARG A 126 -13.65 -14.84 2.91
CA ARG A 126 -14.85 -14.23 2.29
C ARG A 126 -14.76 -14.42 0.78
N ARG A 127 -15.83 -14.98 0.19
CA ARG A 127 -16.02 -15.04 -1.27
C ARG A 127 -15.74 -13.64 -1.85
N PRO A 128 -15.08 -13.54 -3.01
CA PRO A 128 -14.95 -12.27 -3.73
C PRO A 128 -16.30 -11.56 -3.77
N LEU A 129 -16.31 -10.24 -3.54
CA LEU A 129 -17.55 -9.49 -3.63
C LEU A 129 -17.94 -9.42 -5.10
N THR A 130 -18.90 -10.25 -5.49
CA THR A 130 -19.55 -10.13 -6.79
C THR A 130 -20.61 -9.05 -6.69
N ILE A 131 -20.31 -7.87 -7.22
CA ILE A 131 -21.28 -6.80 -7.29
C ILE A 131 -21.96 -6.88 -8.67
N PRO A 132 -23.30 -6.90 -8.74
CA PRO A 132 -24.02 -6.91 -10.01
C PRO A 132 -23.59 -5.71 -10.84
N ASN A 133 -23.11 -5.96 -12.06
CA ASN A 133 -22.85 -4.90 -13.01
C ASN A 133 -24.20 -4.45 -13.60
N ILE A 134 -24.67 -3.28 -13.20
CA ILE A 134 -25.97 -2.74 -13.67
C ILE A 134 -25.95 -2.54 -15.20
N ASP A 135 -24.77 -2.36 -15.79
CA ASP A 135 -24.59 -2.10 -17.23
C ASP A 135 -24.37 -3.36 -18.07
N GLN A 136 -24.13 -4.52 -17.46
CA GLN A 136 -23.87 -5.78 -18.18
C GLN A 136 -24.69 -6.91 -17.60
N GLN A 137 -25.75 -7.28 -18.31
CA GLN A 137 -26.81 -8.21 -17.90
C GLN A 137 -26.39 -9.65 -17.56
N ASN A 138 -25.10 -10.03 -17.40
CA ASN A 138 -24.79 -11.39 -16.92
C ASN A 138 -23.42 -11.68 -16.26
N ASN A 139 -22.49 -10.72 -16.13
CA ASN A 139 -21.23 -10.99 -15.42
C ASN A 139 -21.03 -9.97 -14.28
N GLY A 140 -21.22 -10.42 -13.04
CA GLY A 140 -20.87 -9.60 -11.86
C GLY A 140 -19.37 -9.34 -11.80
N ILE A 141 -18.98 -8.12 -11.41
CA ILE A 141 -17.57 -7.76 -11.30
C ILE A 141 -17.04 -8.36 -9.99
N ILE A 142 -15.95 -9.13 -10.10
CA ILE A 142 -15.26 -9.75 -8.98
C ILE A 142 -14.32 -8.70 -8.37
N TYR A 143 -14.54 -8.37 -7.11
CA TYR A 143 -13.64 -7.53 -6.33
C TYR A 143 -12.92 -8.30 -5.24
N TYR A 144 -11.72 -7.84 -4.92
CA TYR A 144 -10.83 -8.40 -3.90
C TYR A 144 -10.81 -7.46 -2.68
N PRO A 145 -11.59 -7.75 -1.63
CA PRO A 145 -11.74 -6.85 -0.49
C PRO A 145 -10.54 -6.92 0.46
N PHE A 146 -10.29 -5.80 1.14
CA PHE A 146 -9.45 -5.74 2.34
C PHE A 146 -9.94 -4.62 3.26
N ARG A 147 -9.74 -4.76 4.57
CA ARG A 147 -10.16 -3.77 5.55
C ARG A 147 -8.95 -3.11 6.19
N VAL A 148 -8.96 -1.78 6.21
CA VAL A 148 -7.98 -0.95 6.93
C VAL A 148 -8.66 -0.45 8.19
N ASN A 149 -8.12 -0.82 9.36
CA ASN A 149 -8.60 -0.36 10.66
C ASN A 149 -7.58 0.63 11.22
N ALA A 150 -7.94 1.90 11.24
CA ALA A 150 -7.18 2.94 11.93
C ALA A 150 -7.94 3.37 13.19
N VAL A 151 -7.25 4.06 14.10
CA VAL A 151 -7.83 4.55 15.36
C VAL A 151 -9.01 5.48 15.10
N GLU A 152 -8.91 6.31 14.07
CA GLU A 152 -9.93 7.30 13.72
C GLU A 152 -11.14 6.64 13.05
N LYS A 153 -10.89 5.61 12.22
CA LYS A 153 -11.92 4.94 11.44
C LYS A 153 -11.44 3.67 10.76
N SER A 154 -12.36 2.71 10.58
CA SER A 154 -12.17 1.57 9.69
C SER A 154 -12.85 1.76 8.33
N TYR A 155 -12.18 1.31 7.27
CA TYR A 155 -12.72 1.27 5.91
C TYR A 155 -12.49 -0.07 5.24
N GLU A 156 -13.48 -0.48 4.45
CA GLU A 156 -13.39 -1.64 3.58
C GLU A 156 -13.20 -1.15 2.14
N PHE A 157 -12.10 -1.59 1.53
CA PHE A 157 -11.70 -1.25 0.19
C PHE A 157 -11.79 -2.47 -0.72
N LEU A 158 -12.01 -2.22 -2.00
CA LEU A 158 -12.17 -3.20 -3.05
C LEU A 158 -11.13 -2.91 -4.15
N ALA A 159 -10.26 -3.89 -4.40
CA ALA A 159 -9.38 -3.88 -5.55
C ALA A 159 -10.01 -4.67 -6.72
N GLU A 160 -9.68 -4.29 -7.96
CA GLU A 160 -10.19 -4.97 -9.16
C GLU A 160 -9.41 -6.25 -9.48
N LYS A 161 -8.15 -6.32 -9.02
CA LYS A 161 -7.27 -7.48 -9.17
C LYS A 161 -6.75 -7.93 -7.81
N GLU A 162 -6.49 -9.23 -7.70
CA GLU A 162 -5.88 -9.81 -6.50
C GLU A 162 -4.48 -9.25 -6.24
N SER A 163 -3.68 -9.11 -7.31
CA SER A 163 -2.35 -8.50 -7.26
C SER A 163 -2.38 -7.08 -6.69
N ASP A 164 -3.41 -6.30 -7.03
CA ASP A 164 -3.53 -4.90 -6.60
C ASP A 164 -3.91 -4.84 -5.12
N ARG A 165 -4.80 -5.74 -4.66
CA ARG A 165 -5.08 -5.92 -3.22
C ARG A 165 -3.80 -6.24 -2.47
N GLU A 166 -3.05 -7.23 -2.94
CA GLU A 166 -1.81 -7.69 -2.29
C GLU A 166 -0.77 -6.58 -2.21
N LEU A 167 -0.61 -5.80 -3.28
CA LEU A 167 0.29 -4.66 -3.32
C LEU A 167 -0.12 -3.58 -2.30
N TRP A 168 -1.40 -3.21 -2.25
CA TRP A 168 -1.90 -2.26 -1.25
C TRP A 168 -1.68 -2.75 0.18
N VAL A 169 -2.01 -4.01 0.46
CA VAL A 169 -1.83 -4.62 1.79
C VAL A 169 -0.35 -4.64 2.17
N LYS A 170 0.55 -5.06 1.25
CA LYS A 170 2.01 -5.07 1.46
C LYS A 170 2.51 -3.66 1.79
N LYS A 171 2.17 -2.67 0.97
CA LYS A 171 2.63 -1.28 1.14
C LYS A 171 2.14 -0.65 2.44
N ILE A 172 0.87 -0.83 2.81
CA ILE A 172 0.33 -0.27 4.06
C ILE A 172 0.94 -0.96 5.29
N ARG A 173 1.14 -2.29 5.26
CA ARG A 173 1.80 -3.02 6.37
C ARG A 173 3.22 -2.55 6.57
N GLN A 174 4.00 -2.47 5.49
CA GLN A 174 5.37 -1.95 5.54
C GLN A 174 5.41 -0.51 6.10
N ALA A 175 4.51 0.36 5.63
CA ALA A 175 4.41 1.73 6.13
C ALA A 175 4.09 1.79 7.63
N SER A 176 3.15 0.97 8.10
CA SER A 176 2.77 0.85 9.51
C SER A 176 3.94 0.37 10.38
N GLU A 177 4.62 -0.70 9.96
CA GLU A 177 5.78 -1.25 10.66
C GLU A 177 6.91 -0.23 10.77
N GLU A 178 7.24 0.46 9.67
CA GLU A 178 8.26 1.52 9.67
C GLU A 178 7.88 2.72 10.52
N TYR A 179 6.61 3.12 10.51
CA TYR A 179 6.09 4.21 11.34
C TYR A 179 6.20 3.86 12.82
N ASN A 180 5.72 2.67 13.22
CA ASN A 180 5.77 2.21 14.61
C ASN A 180 7.22 2.00 15.09
N ARG A 181 8.11 1.48 14.23
CA ARG A 181 9.55 1.35 14.53
C ARG A 181 10.19 2.69 14.81
N ARG A 182 9.96 3.70 13.95
CA ARG A 182 10.50 5.06 14.14
C ARG A 182 9.99 5.70 15.42
N ASN A 183 8.69 5.59 15.70
CA ASN A 183 8.11 6.18 16.90
C ASN A 183 8.59 5.49 18.19
N SER A 184 8.79 4.17 18.17
CA SER A 184 9.36 3.44 19.32
C SER A 184 10.78 3.91 19.65
N ILE A 185 11.61 4.15 18.62
CA ILE A 185 12.97 4.70 18.80
C ILE A 185 12.91 6.11 19.41
N ILE A 186 12.06 6.98 18.87
CA ILE A 186 11.89 8.36 19.35
C ILE A 186 11.44 8.36 20.82
N GLU A 187 10.47 7.51 21.16
CA GLU A 187 9.96 7.41 22.53
C GLU A 187 11.05 6.90 23.50
N SER A 188 11.81 5.90 23.07
CA SER A 188 12.95 5.38 23.84
C SER A 188 14.02 6.47 24.08
N MET A 189 14.32 7.29 23.08
CA MET A 189 15.28 8.40 23.22
C MET A 189 14.78 9.50 24.17
N LYS A 190 13.48 9.83 24.15
CA LYS A 190 12.90 10.80 25.08
C LYS A 190 13.02 10.34 26.53
N ILE A 191 12.75 9.06 26.80
CA ILE A 191 12.87 8.48 28.14
C ILE A 191 14.32 8.56 28.63
N VAL A 192 15.30 8.32 27.76
CA VAL A 192 16.73 8.43 28.12
C VAL A 192 17.09 9.88 28.45
N LEU A 193 16.66 10.85 27.63
CA LEU A 193 16.94 12.27 27.87
C LEU A 193 16.30 12.79 29.16
N GLN A 194 15.09 12.32 29.51
CA GLN A 194 14.42 12.66 30.77
C GLN A 194 15.08 12.08 32.01
N LYS A 195 15.93 11.05 31.88
CA LYS A 195 16.69 10.47 33.01
C LYS A 195 18.05 11.12 33.24
N ILE A 196 18.52 11.91 32.27
CA ILE A 196 19.84 12.57 32.30
C ILE A 196 19.71 14.04 32.78
N LEU A 197 18.51 14.61 32.72
CA LEU A 197 18.14 15.91 33.27
C LEU A 197 17.54 15.76 34.67
#